data_AF-A0A7S2B0B6-F1
#
_entry.id   AF-A0A7S2B0B6-F1
#
_cell.length_a   1.000
_cell.length_b   1.000
_cell.length_c   1.000
_cell.angle_alpha   90.00
_cell.angle_beta   90.00
_cell.angle_gamma   90.00
#
_symmetry.space_group_name_H-M   'P 1'
#
loop_
_entity.id
_entity.type
_entity.pdbx_description
1 polymer ?
#
loop_
_entity_poly.entity_id
_entity_poly.type
_entity_poly.pdbx_seq_one_letter_code
_entity_poly.pdbx_strand_id
1 'polypeptide(L)'
;GLFFSNFERINRLHVWRWCGEDLKSWGAKVLEPPELSFGADPDFLHVGIAELQMLLIKPCLLLGVQVFFNAEFLGSVPGGDGWDILVGGAGGAQADGIGPAAPRRLRGVSLLVGADGPNSSVAKAHSLEMQENANFRRGAAVSLVANFPNRQTQAEKARRPFSLSRQFFLGVFEACERETGVALESVACYISAQAHHFVMTPMRRSLVALGALPPGAACDGEATAWAPDEAALAVACRAVAAFAWRPEEPVLPDEVLDAPLGAPSLVDFSRARRACTGLRVASGTASGSSGQASAAAPARMLVGLCGDALLEPFWPEGLGIVRGFMSAMDVSSTVALWASGASEDEAKHHFAAAFAQLKTLGAQTRGSVLRPEEKAYSLAPSTRYRGLGG
;
A
#
# COMPACT_ATOMS: atom_id res chain seq x y z
N GLY A 1 -1.46 -19.31 -24.01
CA GLY A 1 -1.27 -18.18 -23.07
C GLY A 1 -1.61 -18.68 -21.70
N LEU A 2 -0.62 -18.74 -20.81
CA LEU A 2 -0.81 -19.19 -19.43
C LEU A 2 -1.51 -18.08 -18.65
N PHE A 3 -2.70 -18.38 -18.12
CA PHE A 3 -3.41 -17.52 -17.19
C PHE A 3 -2.62 -17.47 -15.88
N PHE A 4 -1.86 -16.40 -15.69
CA PHE A 4 -1.36 -16.02 -14.38
C PHE A 4 -2.57 -15.71 -13.48
N SER A 5 -2.52 -16.09 -12.21
CA SER A 5 -3.19 -15.32 -11.15
C SER A 5 -2.51 -13.94 -11.14
N ASN A 6 -3.02 -13.02 -11.94
CA ASN A 6 -2.29 -11.82 -12.36
C ASN A 6 -2.20 -10.80 -11.23
N PHE A 7 -1.06 -10.11 -11.14
CA PHE A 7 -1.04 -8.81 -10.48
C PHE A 7 -1.69 -7.81 -11.43
N GLU A 8 -2.91 -7.37 -11.12
CA GLU A 8 -3.75 -6.58 -12.04
C GLU A 8 -3.77 -5.08 -11.69
N ARG A 9 -3.25 -4.69 -10.53
CA ARG A 9 -3.31 -3.31 -10.06
C ARG A 9 -2.32 -2.44 -10.84
N ILE A 10 -2.84 -1.58 -11.70
CA ILE A 10 -2.06 -0.69 -12.57
C ILE A 10 -1.74 0.68 -11.96
N ASN A 11 -2.34 1.04 -10.83
CA ASN A 11 -2.05 2.33 -10.17
C ASN A 11 -0.56 2.43 -9.84
N ARG A 12 0.00 3.64 -9.97
CA ARG A 12 1.41 3.90 -9.66
C ARG A 12 1.58 4.50 -8.27
N LEU A 13 2.67 4.07 -7.64
CA LEU A 13 3.07 4.47 -6.31
C LEU A 13 4.31 5.35 -6.42
N HIS A 14 4.31 6.47 -5.69
CA HIS A 14 5.51 7.24 -5.48
C HIS A 14 6.52 6.44 -4.65
N VAL A 15 7.80 6.52 -5.01
CA VAL A 15 8.88 5.80 -4.35
C VAL A 15 9.90 6.82 -3.85
N TRP A 16 10.14 6.85 -2.55
CA TRP A 16 11.18 7.72 -1.98
C TRP A 16 12.56 7.26 -2.42
N ARG A 17 13.49 8.20 -2.49
CA ARG A 17 14.86 7.97 -2.98
C ARG A 17 15.51 6.72 -2.38
N TRP A 18 15.54 6.59 -1.05
CA TRP A 18 16.16 5.42 -0.40
C TRP A 18 15.46 4.09 -0.75
N CYS A 19 14.13 4.05 -0.85
CA CYS A 19 13.41 2.86 -1.31
C CYS A 19 13.78 2.52 -2.75
N GLY A 20 13.98 3.54 -3.58
CA GLY A 20 14.45 3.39 -4.95
C GLY A 20 15.84 2.76 -5.03
N GLU A 21 16.77 3.22 -4.19
CA GLU A 21 18.12 2.64 -4.10
C GLU A 21 18.08 1.21 -3.55
N ASP A 22 17.24 0.93 -2.55
CA ASP A 22 17.01 -0.42 -2.03
C ASP A 22 16.49 -1.35 -3.14
N LEU A 23 15.46 -0.94 -3.87
CA LEU A 23 14.94 -1.68 -5.02
C LEU A 23 15.99 -1.91 -6.11
N LYS A 24 16.83 -0.91 -6.40
CA LYS A 24 17.97 -1.08 -7.33
C LYS A 24 18.94 -2.16 -6.83
N SER A 25 19.21 -2.21 -5.52
CA SER A 25 20.06 -3.25 -4.93
C SER A 25 19.46 -4.65 -5.04
N TRP A 26 18.13 -4.77 -5.04
CA TRP A 26 17.38 -6.00 -5.33
C TRP A 26 17.26 -6.34 -6.81
N GLY A 27 17.95 -5.59 -7.69
CA GLY A 27 18.00 -5.87 -9.12
C GLY A 27 16.86 -5.23 -9.92
N ALA A 28 16.22 -4.15 -9.44
CA ALA A 28 15.16 -3.45 -10.18
C ALA A 28 15.53 -3.09 -11.63
N LYS A 29 16.81 -2.80 -11.89
CA LYS A 29 17.32 -2.47 -13.24
C LYS A 29 17.53 -3.67 -14.15
N VAL A 30 17.46 -4.89 -13.61
CA VAL A 30 17.71 -6.14 -14.35
C VAL A 30 16.44 -6.97 -14.45
N LEU A 31 15.62 -6.95 -13.39
CA LEU A 31 14.46 -7.81 -13.25
C LEU A 31 13.17 -7.18 -13.78
N GLU A 32 13.12 -5.89 -14.09
CA GLU A 32 11.92 -5.19 -14.57
C GLU A 32 11.99 -4.95 -16.09
N PRO A 33 11.07 -5.49 -16.90
CA PRO A 33 11.00 -5.21 -18.33
C PRO A 33 10.07 -4.04 -18.66
N PRO A 34 10.46 -3.08 -19.53
CA PRO A 34 11.73 -3.02 -20.23
C PRO A 34 12.87 -2.55 -19.30
N GLU A 35 14.03 -3.21 -19.44
CA GLU A 35 15.22 -3.25 -18.55
C GLU A 35 15.88 -1.90 -18.22
N LEU A 36 15.26 -0.76 -18.56
CA LEU A 36 15.85 0.57 -18.46
C LEU A 36 14.88 1.64 -17.90
N SER A 37 13.67 1.26 -17.48
CA SER A 37 12.64 2.25 -17.08
C SER A 37 12.72 2.67 -15.61
N PHE A 38 13.10 1.75 -14.71
CA PHE A 38 13.09 2.02 -13.27
C PHE A 38 14.16 3.03 -12.87
N GLY A 39 13.72 4.21 -12.43
CA GLY A 39 14.59 5.31 -12.03
C GLY A 39 15.24 6.07 -13.18
N ALA A 40 14.62 6.06 -14.37
CA ALA A 40 14.97 6.96 -15.46
C ALA A 40 14.75 8.44 -15.12
N ASP A 41 13.73 8.74 -14.30
CA ASP A 41 13.50 10.06 -13.70
C ASP A 41 13.83 10.00 -12.20
N PRO A 42 14.99 10.54 -11.77
CA PRO A 42 15.38 10.54 -10.37
C PRO A 42 14.59 11.55 -9.52
N ASP A 43 14.01 12.59 -10.14
CA ASP A 43 13.25 13.63 -9.45
C ASP A 43 11.79 13.19 -9.21
N PHE A 44 11.30 12.22 -9.99
CA PHE A 44 9.95 11.69 -9.89
C PHE A 44 9.89 10.15 -9.96
N LEU A 45 10.57 9.49 -9.01
CA LEU A 45 10.59 8.03 -8.95
C LEU A 45 9.22 7.44 -8.58
N HIS A 46 8.74 6.51 -9.40
CA HIS A 46 7.47 5.82 -9.21
C HIS A 46 7.51 4.40 -9.78
N VAL A 47 6.58 3.55 -9.34
CA VAL A 47 6.43 2.17 -9.83
C VAL A 47 4.97 1.75 -9.81
N GLY A 48 4.51 1.01 -10.82
CA GLY A 48 3.19 0.37 -10.81
C GLY A 48 3.09 -0.68 -9.71
N ILE A 49 1.91 -0.86 -9.12
CA ILE A 49 1.72 -1.87 -8.07
C ILE A 49 2.07 -3.27 -8.59
N ALA A 50 1.52 -3.66 -9.74
CA ALA A 50 1.81 -4.94 -10.38
C ALA A 50 3.29 -5.09 -10.78
N GLU A 51 3.91 -4.02 -11.28
CA GLU A 51 5.34 -3.98 -11.63
C GLU A 51 6.20 -4.28 -10.39
N LEU A 52 5.90 -3.63 -9.26
CA LEU A 52 6.61 -3.85 -8.00
C LEU A 52 6.40 -5.26 -7.45
N GLN A 53 5.18 -5.78 -7.51
CA GLN A 53 4.88 -7.15 -7.09
C GLN A 53 5.65 -8.18 -7.94
N MET A 54 5.68 -7.99 -9.28
CA MET A 54 6.47 -8.81 -10.19
C MET A 54 7.97 -8.68 -9.99
N LEU A 55 8.45 -7.49 -9.62
CA LEU A 55 9.86 -7.25 -9.31
C LEU A 55 10.26 -8.00 -8.04
N LEU A 56 9.49 -7.88 -6.95
CA LEU A 56 9.86 -8.43 -5.63
C LEU A 56 9.61 -9.94 -5.53
N ILE A 57 8.67 -10.51 -6.28
CA ILE A 57 8.45 -11.97 -6.25
C ILE A 57 9.64 -12.74 -6.83
N LYS A 58 10.34 -12.19 -7.83
CA LYS A 58 11.51 -12.83 -8.47
C LYS A 58 12.65 -13.11 -7.47
N PRO A 59 13.20 -12.13 -6.72
CA PRO A 59 14.21 -12.39 -5.71
C PRO A 59 13.67 -13.25 -4.56
N CYS A 60 12.40 -13.10 -4.15
CA CYS A 60 11.80 -14.00 -3.15
C CYS A 60 11.88 -15.47 -3.58
N LEU A 61 11.51 -15.79 -4.82
CA LEU A 61 11.60 -17.15 -5.36
C LEU A 61 13.05 -17.64 -5.45
N LEU A 62 13.99 -16.79 -5.86
CA LEU A 62 15.43 -17.12 -5.91
C LEU A 62 16.01 -17.41 -4.52
N LEU A 63 15.50 -16.74 -3.48
CA LEU A 63 15.88 -16.98 -2.08
C LEU A 63 15.18 -18.20 -1.45
N GLY A 64 14.37 -18.94 -2.21
CA GLY A 64 13.69 -20.15 -1.75
C GLY A 64 12.41 -19.89 -0.97
N VAL A 65 11.83 -18.69 -1.06
CA VAL A 65 10.52 -18.40 -0.46
C VAL A 65 9.45 -19.23 -1.19
N GLN A 66 8.71 -20.05 -0.42
CA GLN A 66 7.58 -20.80 -0.95
C GLN A 66 6.36 -19.88 -1.05
N VAL A 67 5.84 -19.74 -2.26
CA VAL A 67 4.67 -18.91 -2.55
C VAL A 67 3.51 -19.80 -2.98
N PHE A 68 2.37 -19.65 -2.31
CA PHE A 68 1.13 -20.34 -2.65
C PHE A 68 0.12 -19.32 -3.17
N PHE A 69 -0.26 -19.44 -4.45
CA PHE A 69 -1.32 -18.62 -5.03
C PHE A 69 -2.70 -19.21 -4.72
N ASN A 70 -3.75 -18.38 -4.82
CA ASN A 70 -5.13 -18.76 -4.54
C ASN A 70 -5.33 -19.37 -3.14
N ALA A 71 -4.49 -18.97 -2.19
CA ALA A 71 -4.48 -19.44 -0.81
C ALA A 71 -4.94 -18.31 0.13
N GLU A 72 -5.88 -18.61 1.01
CA GLU A 72 -6.44 -17.64 1.98
C GLU A 72 -6.13 -18.09 3.40
N PHE A 73 -5.70 -17.15 4.25
CA PHE A 73 -5.56 -17.37 5.68
C PHE A 73 -6.94 -17.44 6.34
N LEU A 74 -7.27 -18.60 6.91
CA LEU A 74 -8.56 -18.81 7.60
C LEU A 74 -8.46 -18.64 9.12
N GLY A 75 -7.25 -18.69 9.67
CA GLY A 75 -7.01 -18.60 11.11
C GLY A 75 -5.80 -19.42 11.55
N SER A 76 -5.60 -19.48 12.86
CA SER A 76 -4.52 -20.24 13.48
C SER A 76 -5.02 -20.97 14.72
N VAL A 77 -4.45 -22.14 15.00
CA VAL A 77 -4.76 -22.95 16.19
C VAL A 77 -3.48 -23.48 16.82
N PRO A 78 -3.43 -23.67 18.15
CA PRO A 78 -2.28 -24.31 18.79
C PRO A 78 -2.07 -25.73 18.26
N GLY A 79 -0.85 -26.04 17.81
CA GLY A 79 -0.42 -27.35 17.36
C GLY A 79 0.43 -28.08 18.41
N GLY A 80 0.74 -29.35 18.16
CA GLY A 80 1.59 -30.16 19.06
C GLY A 80 3.01 -29.61 19.18
N ASP A 81 3.57 -29.16 18.05
CA ASP A 81 4.85 -28.44 17.95
C ASP A 81 4.58 -27.07 17.32
N GLY A 82 4.39 -26.02 18.11
CA GLY A 82 4.12 -24.67 17.62
C GLY A 82 2.66 -24.40 17.24
N TRP A 83 2.43 -23.57 16.22
CA TRP A 83 1.09 -23.23 15.75
C TRP A 83 0.79 -23.83 14.38
N ASP A 84 -0.47 -24.19 14.18
CA ASP A 84 -0.99 -24.61 12.89
C ASP A 84 -1.74 -23.45 12.24
N ILE A 85 -1.32 -23.05 11.04
CA ILE A 85 -2.01 -22.05 10.22
C ILE A 85 -2.98 -22.75 9.28
N LEU A 86 -4.25 -22.36 9.35
CA LEU A 86 -5.32 -22.90 8.52
C LEU A 86 -5.38 -22.13 7.20
N VAL A 87 -5.33 -22.85 6.10
CA VAL A 87 -5.31 -22.26 4.75
C VAL A 87 -6.45 -22.83 3.92
N GLY A 88 -7.23 -21.94 3.32
CA GLY A 88 -8.32 -22.24 2.39
C GLY A 88 -7.95 -21.93 0.94
N GLY A 89 -8.73 -22.45 0.00
CA GLY A 89 -8.67 -21.99 -1.39
C GLY A 89 -9.57 -20.75 -1.56
N ALA A 90 -9.12 -19.78 -2.35
CA ALA A 90 -9.95 -18.64 -2.73
C ALA A 90 -11.24 -19.15 -3.43
N GLY A 91 -12.40 -19.01 -2.76
CA GLY A 91 -13.69 -19.49 -3.29
C GLY A 91 -14.03 -20.98 -3.04
N GLY A 92 -13.30 -21.68 -2.15
CA GLY A 92 -13.67 -23.04 -1.71
C GLY A 92 -13.29 -24.20 -2.64
N ALA A 93 -12.76 -23.91 -3.83
CA ALA A 93 -12.13 -24.89 -4.71
C ALA A 93 -10.60 -24.70 -4.72
N GLN A 94 -9.85 -25.79 -4.76
CA GLN A 94 -8.40 -25.75 -4.98
C GLN A 94 -8.22 -25.41 -6.47
N ALA A 95 -8.07 -24.12 -6.78
CA ALA A 95 -7.99 -23.66 -8.16
C ALA A 95 -6.81 -24.33 -8.87
N ASP A 96 -7.03 -24.83 -10.09
CA ASP A 96 -5.97 -25.18 -11.03
C ASP A 96 -5.11 -23.92 -11.26
N GLY A 97 -3.95 -23.86 -10.59
CA GLY A 97 -3.09 -22.69 -10.55
C GLY A 97 -1.64 -23.07 -10.83
N ILE A 98 -0.86 -22.07 -11.24
CA ILE A 98 0.59 -22.20 -11.41
C ILE A 98 1.24 -22.17 -10.03
N GLY A 99 2.02 -23.20 -9.69
CA GLY A 99 2.77 -23.29 -8.43
C GLY A 99 2.39 -24.50 -7.59
N PRO A 100 3.03 -24.68 -6.42
CA PRO A 100 2.69 -25.76 -5.51
C PRO A 100 1.27 -25.57 -4.96
N ALA A 101 0.54 -26.67 -4.78
CA ALA A 101 -0.76 -26.63 -4.12
C ALA A 101 -0.58 -26.18 -2.67
N ALA A 102 -1.38 -25.19 -2.24
CA ALA A 102 -1.37 -24.74 -0.85
C ALA A 102 -1.78 -25.88 0.08
N PRO A 103 -1.00 -26.18 1.14
CA PRO A 103 -1.42 -27.16 2.13
C PRO A 103 -2.60 -26.60 2.91
N ARG A 104 -3.61 -27.42 3.22
CA ARG A 104 -4.77 -27.00 4.05
C ARG A 104 -4.37 -26.55 5.46
N ARG A 105 -3.19 -26.96 5.91
CA ARG A 105 -2.64 -26.68 7.22
C ARG A 105 -1.12 -26.62 7.16
N LEU A 106 -0.54 -25.47 7.50
CA LEU A 106 0.89 -25.32 7.75
C LEU A 106 1.15 -25.54 9.23
N ARG A 107 1.94 -26.55 9.58
CA ARG A 107 2.27 -26.91 10.97
C ARG A 107 3.61 -26.31 11.39
N GLY A 108 3.87 -26.21 12.68
CA GLY A 108 5.20 -25.80 13.18
C GLY A 108 5.48 -24.31 13.10
N VAL A 109 4.45 -23.48 12.96
CA VAL A 109 4.63 -22.04 12.76
C VAL A 109 4.91 -21.36 14.10
N SER A 110 5.99 -20.58 14.15
CA SER A 110 6.42 -19.79 15.31
C SER A 110 6.39 -18.28 15.04
N LEU A 111 6.18 -17.89 13.78
CA LEU A 111 6.07 -16.50 13.32
C LEU A 111 4.96 -16.37 12.28
N LEU A 112 4.08 -15.39 12.46
CA LEU A 112 3.06 -14.99 11.49
C LEU A 112 3.14 -13.48 11.24
N VAL A 113 3.23 -13.08 9.98
CA VAL A 113 3.24 -11.66 9.59
C VAL A 113 2.04 -11.35 8.70
N GLY A 114 1.18 -10.42 9.13
CA GLY A 114 0.07 -9.90 8.35
C GLY A 114 0.53 -8.77 7.42
N ALA A 115 0.52 -9.04 6.13
CA ALA A 115 0.80 -8.09 5.05
C ALA A 115 -0.34 -8.06 4.01
N ASP A 116 -1.56 -8.34 4.46
CA ASP A 116 -2.77 -8.60 3.67
C ASP A 116 -3.67 -7.36 3.48
N GLY A 117 -3.10 -6.17 3.66
CA GLY A 117 -3.76 -4.89 3.37
C GLY A 117 -4.67 -4.37 4.50
N PRO A 118 -5.46 -3.31 4.23
CA PRO A 118 -6.19 -2.55 5.25
C PRO A 118 -7.23 -3.37 6.04
N ASN A 119 -7.75 -4.47 5.47
CA ASN A 119 -8.78 -5.30 6.08
C ASN A 119 -8.23 -6.62 6.66
N SER A 120 -7.00 -6.57 7.17
CA SER A 120 -6.20 -7.71 7.60
C SER A 120 -6.98 -8.77 8.37
N SER A 121 -6.99 -9.98 7.81
CA SER A 121 -7.50 -11.21 8.41
C SER A 121 -6.64 -11.65 9.59
N VAL A 122 -5.32 -11.47 9.50
CA VAL A 122 -4.37 -11.76 10.58
C VAL A 122 -4.62 -10.85 11.78
N ALA A 123 -4.82 -9.55 11.55
CA ALA A 123 -5.13 -8.60 12.62
C ALA A 123 -6.41 -8.99 13.37
N LYS A 124 -7.47 -9.36 12.64
CA LYS A 124 -8.75 -9.81 13.22
C LYS A 124 -8.58 -11.10 14.02
N ALA A 125 -7.92 -12.11 13.45
CA ALA A 125 -7.74 -13.42 14.08
C ALA A 125 -6.92 -13.37 15.37
N HIS A 126 -6.02 -12.39 15.50
CA HIS A 126 -5.15 -12.22 16.67
C HIS A 126 -5.49 -11.00 17.53
N SER A 127 -6.68 -10.41 17.33
CA SER A 127 -7.18 -9.27 18.10
C SER A 127 -6.16 -8.11 18.18
N LEU A 128 -5.55 -7.79 17.05
CA LEU A 128 -4.76 -6.57 16.88
C LEU A 128 -5.73 -5.46 16.46
N GLU A 129 -6.10 -4.63 17.42
CA GLU A 129 -7.12 -3.60 17.24
C GLU A 129 -6.68 -2.53 16.25
N MET A 130 -7.59 -2.15 15.35
CA MET A 130 -7.42 -1.03 14.43
C MET A 130 -8.19 0.18 14.96
N GLN A 131 -7.55 1.34 14.94
CA GLN A 131 -8.15 2.62 15.31
C GLN A 131 -8.09 3.59 14.15
N GLU A 132 -9.09 4.47 14.07
CA GLU A 132 -9.06 5.59 13.14
C GLU A 132 -8.01 6.61 13.56
N ASN A 133 -7.34 7.21 12.58
CA ASN A 133 -6.41 8.30 12.86
C ASN A 133 -7.17 9.57 13.23
N ALA A 134 -7.28 9.85 14.53
CA ALA A 134 -7.95 11.05 15.05
C ALA A 134 -7.38 12.39 14.50
N ASN A 135 -6.13 12.38 14.01
CA ASN A 135 -5.45 13.55 13.46
C ASN A 135 -5.66 13.75 11.94
N PHE A 136 -6.38 12.85 11.26
CA PHE A 136 -6.67 13.02 9.84
C PHE A 136 -7.80 14.04 9.67
N ARG A 137 -7.60 15.07 8.83
CA ARG A 137 -8.60 16.13 8.62
C ARG A 137 -9.88 15.50 8.05
N ARG A 138 -10.96 15.52 8.82
CA ARG A 138 -12.28 14.94 8.49
C ARG A 138 -12.97 15.55 7.25
N GLY A 139 -12.35 16.49 6.52
CA GLY A 139 -13.04 17.29 5.50
C GLY A 139 -12.60 17.13 4.04
N ALA A 140 -11.40 16.60 3.76
CA ALA A 140 -10.85 16.63 2.40
C ALA A 140 -9.81 15.53 2.17
N ALA A 141 -10.25 14.28 2.19
CA ALA A 141 -9.35 13.14 2.09
C ALA A 141 -9.83 12.14 1.03
N VAL A 142 -10.49 12.61 -0.03
CA VAL A 142 -10.91 11.74 -1.14
C VAL A 142 -9.83 11.77 -2.21
N SER A 143 -9.40 10.61 -2.69
CA SER A 143 -8.56 10.52 -3.88
C SER A 143 -9.29 9.86 -5.02
N LEU A 144 -9.20 10.47 -6.19
CA LEU A 144 -9.73 9.98 -7.45
C LEU A 144 -8.56 9.58 -8.33
N VAL A 145 -8.54 8.32 -8.78
CA VAL A 145 -7.48 7.77 -9.62
C VAL A 145 -8.06 7.36 -10.96
N ALA A 146 -7.43 7.82 -12.05
CA ALA A 146 -7.81 7.47 -13.42
C ALA A 146 -6.56 7.19 -14.24
N ASN A 147 -6.62 6.18 -15.11
CA ASN A 147 -5.51 5.74 -15.93
C ASN A 147 -5.91 5.82 -17.40
N PHE A 148 -5.06 6.39 -18.25
CA PHE A 148 -5.29 6.52 -19.69
C PHE A 148 -4.15 5.86 -20.45
N PRO A 149 -4.37 5.26 -21.64
CA PRO A 149 -3.34 4.59 -22.41
C PRO A 149 -2.28 5.58 -22.87
N ASN A 150 -1.01 5.18 -22.83
CA ASN A 150 0.07 5.92 -23.46
C ASN A 150 0.34 5.30 -24.84
N ARG A 151 -0.07 5.99 -25.91
CA ARG A 151 0.12 5.52 -27.29
C ARG A 151 1.47 5.96 -27.88
N GLN A 152 2.33 6.60 -27.08
CA GLN A 152 3.68 7.03 -27.47
C GLN A 152 3.69 8.00 -28.66
N THR A 153 2.61 8.77 -28.83
CA THR A 153 2.54 9.83 -29.85
C THR A 153 3.54 10.95 -29.56
N GLN A 154 3.81 11.81 -30.55
CA GLN A 154 4.71 12.97 -30.35
C GLN A 154 4.19 13.93 -29.28
N ALA A 155 2.88 14.16 -29.22
CA ALA A 155 2.25 14.98 -28.19
C ALA A 155 2.47 14.38 -26.79
N GLU A 156 2.29 13.07 -26.63
CA GLU A 156 2.50 12.38 -25.35
C GLU A 156 3.97 12.37 -24.92
N LYS A 157 4.91 12.22 -25.86
CA LYS A 157 6.37 12.25 -25.58
C LYS A 157 6.89 13.62 -25.15
N ALA A 158 6.21 14.69 -25.58
CA ALA A 158 6.53 16.05 -25.16
C ALA A 158 6.12 16.35 -23.71
N ARG A 159 5.17 15.58 -23.16
CA ARG A 159 4.70 15.74 -21.79
C ARG A 159 5.72 15.26 -20.77
N ARG A 160 5.62 15.79 -19.55
CA ARG A 160 6.44 15.37 -18.41
C ARG A 160 5.54 15.05 -17.22
N PRO A 161 5.97 14.12 -16.34
CA PRO A 161 5.23 13.88 -15.11
C PRO A 161 5.19 15.15 -14.25
N PHE A 162 4.16 15.26 -13.42
CA PHE A 162 3.97 16.42 -12.54
C PHE A 162 3.22 16.06 -11.27
N SER A 163 3.40 16.89 -10.24
CA SER A 163 2.62 16.86 -9.00
C SER A 163 2.42 18.30 -8.52
N LEU A 164 1.16 18.75 -8.52
CA LEU A 164 0.78 20.12 -8.19
C LEU A 164 -0.15 20.11 -6.97
N SER A 165 0.02 21.11 -6.10
CA SER A 165 -0.87 21.34 -4.96
C SER A 165 -1.47 22.73 -5.06
N ARG A 166 -2.77 22.86 -4.79
CA ARG A 166 -3.52 24.11 -4.91
C ARG A 166 -2.90 25.26 -4.12
N GLN A 167 -2.32 24.97 -2.96
CA GLN A 167 -1.65 25.97 -2.11
C GLN A 167 -0.52 26.73 -2.81
N PHE A 168 0.11 26.13 -3.83
CA PHE A 168 1.20 26.76 -4.59
C PHE A 168 0.75 27.26 -5.97
N PHE A 169 -0.35 26.74 -6.52
CA PHE A 169 -0.78 26.98 -7.91
C PHE A 169 -2.25 27.44 -7.99
N LEU A 170 -2.68 28.32 -7.08
CA LEU A 170 -4.09 28.68 -6.90
C LEU A 170 -4.81 29.05 -8.21
N GLY A 171 -4.22 29.91 -9.04
CA GLY A 171 -4.83 30.36 -10.29
C GLY A 171 -5.06 29.25 -11.31
N VAL A 172 -4.17 28.25 -11.38
CA VAL A 172 -4.32 27.09 -12.28
C VAL A 172 -5.47 26.21 -11.82
N PHE A 173 -5.60 25.99 -10.51
CA PHE A 173 -6.69 25.21 -9.93
C PHE A 173 -8.05 25.90 -10.05
N GLU A 174 -8.10 27.23 -9.91
CA GLU A 174 -9.31 28.02 -10.14
C GLU A 174 -9.75 28.03 -11.61
N ALA A 175 -8.80 28.04 -12.55
CA ALA A 175 -9.09 27.87 -13.97
C ALA A 175 -9.67 26.48 -14.26
N CYS A 176 -9.04 25.41 -13.76
CA CYS A 176 -9.55 24.05 -13.88
C CYS A 176 -10.97 23.91 -13.30
N GLU A 177 -11.21 24.45 -12.10
CA GLU A 177 -12.52 24.40 -11.44
C GLU A 177 -13.60 25.10 -12.27
N ARG A 178 -13.28 26.24 -12.89
CA ARG A 178 -14.19 26.99 -13.76
C ARG A 178 -14.47 26.29 -15.09
N GLU A 179 -13.49 25.60 -15.66
CA GLU A 179 -13.65 24.89 -16.94
C GLU A 179 -14.32 23.53 -16.80
N THR A 180 -14.01 22.80 -15.73
CA THR A 180 -14.42 21.40 -15.55
C THR A 180 -15.55 21.22 -14.53
N GLY A 181 -15.80 22.22 -13.68
CA GLY A 181 -16.65 22.09 -12.49
C GLY A 181 -16.00 21.31 -11.34
N VAL A 182 -14.78 20.78 -11.52
CA VAL A 182 -14.09 19.95 -10.52
C VAL A 182 -13.08 20.78 -9.72
N ALA A 183 -13.44 21.09 -8.48
CA ALA A 183 -12.52 21.67 -7.51
C ALA A 183 -11.54 20.61 -6.97
N LEU A 184 -10.23 20.86 -7.05
CA LEU A 184 -9.17 19.96 -6.56
C LEU A 184 -8.29 20.63 -5.49
N GLU A 185 -7.75 19.83 -4.56
CA GLU A 185 -6.68 20.23 -3.64
C GLU A 185 -5.28 19.92 -4.20
N SER A 186 -5.16 18.82 -4.94
CA SER A 186 -3.93 18.40 -5.59
C SER A 186 -4.23 17.54 -6.82
N VAL A 187 -3.24 17.48 -7.71
CA VAL A 187 -3.23 16.57 -8.87
C VAL A 187 -1.80 16.13 -9.15
N ALA A 188 -1.62 14.85 -9.42
CA ALA A 188 -0.37 14.29 -9.90
C ALA A 188 -0.64 13.44 -11.14
N CYS A 189 0.28 13.51 -12.11
CA CYS A 189 0.28 12.70 -13.32
C CYS A 189 1.63 11.97 -13.41
N TYR A 190 1.59 10.64 -13.33
CA TYR A 190 2.75 9.76 -13.55
C TYR A 190 2.67 9.19 -14.97
N ILE A 191 3.76 9.21 -15.71
CA ILE A 191 3.80 8.73 -17.10
C ILE A 191 4.63 7.44 -17.16
N SER A 192 4.04 6.37 -17.68
CA SER A 192 4.69 5.10 -17.96
C SER A 192 4.82 4.88 -19.47
N ALA A 193 5.51 3.81 -19.88
CA ALA A 193 5.52 3.41 -21.28
C ALA A 193 4.11 3.08 -21.81
N GLN A 194 3.20 2.65 -20.93
CA GLN A 194 1.89 2.10 -21.29
C GLN A 194 0.72 3.00 -20.90
N ALA A 195 0.89 3.95 -19.98
CA ALA A 195 -0.21 4.73 -19.43
C ALA A 195 0.18 6.09 -18.82
N HIS A 196 -0.79 7.01 -18.81
CA HIS A 196 -0.81 8.23 -18.01
C HIS A 196 -1.69 8.00 -16.79
N HIS A 197 -1.11 8.08 -15.60
CA HIS A 197 -1.79 7.77 -14.34
C HIS A 197 -2.04 9.06 -13.58
N PHE A 198 -3.31 9.43 -13.44
CA PHE A 198 -3.72 10.59 -12.67
C PHE A 198 -4.14 10.18 -11.27
N VAL A 199 -3.58 10.86 -10.28
CA VAL A 199 -4.01 10.80 -8.88
C VAL A 199 -4.44 12.20 -8.48
N MET A 200 -5.72 12.37 -8.17
CA MET A 200 -6.34 13.67 -7.93
C MET A 200 -6.93 13.67 -6.52
N THR A 201 -6.98 14.83 -5.88
CA THR A 201 -7.70 15.00 -4.60
C THR A 201 -8.84 15.99 -4.81
N PRO A 202 -10.02 15.52 -5.26
CA PRO A 202 -11.17 16.39 -5.43
C PRO A 202 -11.77 16.83 -4.10
N MET A 203 -12.22 18.08 -4.06
CA MET A 203 -13.02 18.58 -2.95
C MET A 203 -14.43 17.99 -3.07
N ARG A 204 -14.90 17.30 -2.04
CA ARG A 204 -16.19 16.58 -2.05
C ARG A 204 -17.36 17.40 -2.62
N ARG A 205 -17.41 18.70 -2.31
CA ARG A 205 -18.46 19.62 -2.78
C ARG A 205 -18.62 19.64 -4.31
N SER A 206 -17.53 19.54 -5.08
CA SER A 206 -17.60 19.57 -6.54
C SER A 206 -18.13 18.25 -7.10
N LEU A 207 -17.73 17.11 -6.52
CA LEU A 207 -18.26 15.81 -6.91
C LEU A 207 -19.77 15.68 -6.64
N VAL A 208 -20.25 16.21 -5.52
CA VAL A 208 -21.69 16.25 -5.22
C VAL A 208 -22.44 17.16 -6.20
N ALA A 209 -21.89 18.33 -6.52
CA ALA A 209 -22.50 19.25 -7.48
C ALA A 209 -22.59 18.66 -8.89
N LEU A 210 -21.65 17.78 -9.26
CA LEU A 210 -21.65 17.04 -10.53
C LEU A 210 -22.51 15.77 -10.49
N GLY A 211 -23.14 15.44 -9.36
CA GLY A 211 -23.92 14.21 -9.19
C GLY A 211 -23.06 12.93 -9.10
N ALA A 212 -21.73 13.05 -9.05
CA ALA A 212 -20.81 11.91 -8.92
C ALA A 212 -20.82 11.29 -7.52
N LEU A 213 -21.27 12.04 -6.50
CA LEU A 213 -21.49 11.55 -5.15
C LEU A 213 -22.87 11.97 -4.64
N PRO A 214 -23.56 11.11 -3.85
CA PRO A 214 -24.85 11.47 -3.29
C PRO A 214 -24.75 12.64 -2.28
N PRO A 215 -25.74 13.55 -2.25
CA PRO A 215 -25.83 14.60 -1.23
C PRO A 215 -25.95 13.99 0.17
N GLY A 216 -25.28 14.56 1.16
CA GLY A 216 -25.39 14.09 2.55
C GLY A 216 -24.65 12.78 2.85
N ALA A 217 -23.92 12.21 1.88
CA ALA A 217 -22.77 11.40 2.24
C ALA A 217 -21.84 12.34 3.03
N ALA A 218 -21.86 12.25 4.35
CA ALA A 218 -21.10 13.08 5.27
C ALA A 218 -20.17 12.15 6.05
N CYS A 219 -19.08 12.73 6.57
CA CYS A 219 -18.05 12.03 7.34
C CYS A 219 -18.52 11.59 8.74
N ASP A 220 -19.82 11.67 9.02
CA ASP A 220 -20.41 11.50 10.34
C ASP A 220 -21.36 10.30 10.36
N GLY A 221 -20.88 9.21 10.95
CA GLY A 221 -21.71 8.35 11.79
C GLY A 221 -22.50 7.20 11.14
N GLU A 222 -22.99 7.31 9.92
CA GLU A 222 -23.82 6.25 9.35
C GLU A 222 -23.39 5.86 7.94
N ALA A 223 -23.44 4.55 7.67
CA ALA A 223 -23.12 3.88 6.43
C ALA A 223 -24.10 4.26 5.30
N THR A 224 -24.25 5.56 5.01
CA THR A 224 -24.76 6.00 3.73
C THR A 224 -23.76 5.50 2.69
N ALA A 225 -24.27 4.66 1.78
CA ALA A 225 -23.45 3.99 0.80
C ALA A 225 -22.57 5.02 0.07
N TRP A 226 -21.26 4.85 0.21
CA TRP A 226 -20.25 5.45 -0.66
C TRP A 226 -20.40 4.81 -2.04
N ALA A 227 -21.53 5.06 -2.69
CA ALA A 227 -21.89 4.55 -4.00
C ALA A 227 -21.74 5.71 -4.98
N PRO A 228 -20.52 5.95 -5.49
CA PRO A 228 -20.32 6.96 -6.51
C PRO A 228 -21.03 6.57 -7.80
N ASP A 229 -21.46 7.57 -8.57
CA ASP A 229 -21.89 7.36 -9.94
C ASP A 229 -20.66 7.22 -10.84
N GLU A 230 -20.43 6.00 -11.34
CA GLU A 230 -19.22 5.67 -12.12
C GLU A 230 -19.13 6.48 -13.42
N ALA A 231 -20.27 6.78 -14.06
CA ALA A 231 -20.30 7.53 -15.30
C ALA A 231 -19.95 9.01 -15.07
N ALA A 232 -20.54 9.62 -14.05
CA ALA A 232 -20.23 11.00 -13.65
C ALA A 232 -18.77 11.13 -13.18
N LEU A 233 -18.23 10.12 -12.46
CA LEU A 233 -16.80 10.09 -12.12
C LEU A 233 -15.92 9.99 -13.36
N ALA A 234 -16.27 9.15 -14.34
CA ALA A 234 -15.52 9.04 -15.59
C ALA A 234 -15.50 10.37 -16.36
N VAL A 235 -16.63 11.06 -16.44
CA VAL A 235 -16.74 12.40 -17.05
C VAL A 235 -15.85 13.40 -16.32
N ALA A 236 -15.91 13.43 -14.98
CA ALA A 236 -15.08 14.32 -14.16
C ALA A 236 -13.58 14.05 -14.34
N CYS A 237 -13.17 12.77 -14.35
CA CYS A 237 -11.78 12.38 -14.56
C CYS A 237 -11.28 12.79 -15.94
N ARG A 238 -12.08 12.54 -16.99
CA ARG A 238 -11.77 12.90 -18.36
C ARG A 238 -11.58 14.42 -18.49
N ALA A 239 -12.49 15.21 -17.94
CA ALA A 239 -12.43 16.67 -17.99
C ALA A 239 -11.17 17.21 -17.29
N VAL A 240 -10.86 16.69 -16.09
CA VAL A 240 -9.64 17.06 -15.35
C VAL A 240 -8.37 16.65 -16.10
N ALA A 241 -8.35 15.47 -16.72
CA ALA A 241 -7.19 14.99 -17.47
C ALA A 241 -6.97 15.75 -18.78
N ALA A 242 -8.03 16.27 -19.40
CA ALA A 242 -7.99 17.11 -20.59
C ALA A 242 -7.45 18.53 -20.31
N PHE A 243 -7.58 19.01 -19.07
CA PHE A 243 -7.17 20.36 -18.69
C PHE A 243 -5.67 20.60 -18.90
N ALA A 244 -5.32 21.81 -19.36
CA ALA A 244 -3.95 22.23 -19.63
C ALA A 244 -3.20 22.59 -18.33
N TRP A 245 -2.86 21.57 -17.54
CA TRP A 245 -2.11 21.71 -16.28
C TRP A 245 -0.74 22.38 -16.44
N ARG A 246 -0.16 22.26 -17.64
CA ARG A 246 1.10 22.88 -18.04
C ARG A 246 0.91 23.55 -19.40
N PRO A 247 0.79 24.89 -19.45
CA PRO A 247 0.53 25.63 -20.69
C PRO A 247 1.56 25.40 -21.80
N GLU A 248 2.78 25.03 -21.44
CA GLU A 248 3.89 24.72 -22.32
C GLU A 248 3.85 23.32 -22.94
N GLU A 249 2.98 22.43 -22.44
CA GLU A 249 2.86 21.04 -22.90
C GLU A 249 1.56 20.81 -23.69
N PRO A 250 1.57 19.95 -24.73
CA PRO A 250 0.34 19.53 -25.40
C PRO A 250 -0.62 18.81 -24.43
N VAL A 251 -1.92 19.08 -24.54
CA VAL A 251 -2.96 18.32 -23.83
C VAL A 251 -3.04 16.87 -24.34
N LEU A 252 -3.63 15.97 -23.55
CA LEU A 252 -3.86 14.60 -24.01
C LEU A 252 -4.91 14.60 -25.14
N PRO A 253 -4.68 13.86 -26.25
CA PRO A 253 -5.67 13.74 -27.32
C PRO A 253 -6.97 13.11 -26.83
N ASP A 254 -8.11 13.51 -27.41
CA ASP A 254 -9.43 12.94 -27.09
C ASP A 254 -9.44 11.41 -27.24
N GLU A 255 -8.82 10.88 -28.28
CA GLU A 255 -8.70 9.42 -28.49
C GLU A 255 -8.06 8.67 -27.32
N VAL A 256 -7.16 9.33 -26.58
CA VAL A 256 -6.50 8.78 -25.37
C VAL A 256 -7.44 8.90 -24.16
N LEU A 257 -8.08 10.05 -24.02
CA LEU A 257 -9.00 10.35 -22.91
C LEU A 257 -10.29 9.52 -22.97
N ASP A 258 -10.75 9.18 -24.17
CA ASP A 258 -11.96 8.39 -24.44
C ASP A 258 -11.74 6.87 -24.34
N ALA A 259 -10.52 6.44 -24.04
CA ALA A 259 -10.16 5.03 -23.91
C ALA A 259 -9.49 4.72 -22.56
N PRO A 260 -10.09 5.08 -21.41
CA PRO A 260 -9.46 4.87 -20.09
C PRO A 260 -9.17 3.39 -19.82
N LEU A 261 -8.06 3.14 -19.12
CA LEU A 261 -7.62 1.82 -18.68
C LEU A 261 -8.40 1.41 -17.42
N GLY A 262 -9.66 1.01 -17.62
CA GLY A 262 -10.58 0.65 -16.56
C GLY A 262 -11.35 1.83 -15.97
N ALA A 263 -12.29 1.53 -15.08
CA ALA A 263 -13.09 2.56 -14.41
C ALA A 263 -12.22 3.37 -13.42
N PRO A 264 -12.50 4.68 -13.23
CA PRO A 264 -11.87 5.46 -12.20
C PRO A 264 -12.12 4.88 -10.81
N SER A 265 -11.12 4.98 -9.93
CA SER A 265 -11.22 4.54 -8.54
C SER A 265 -11.32 5.73 -7.60
N LEU A 266 -12.34 5.73 -6.74
CA LEU A 266 -12.53 6.74 -5.72
C LEU A 266 -12.28 6.12 -4.33
N VAL A 267 -11.28 6.65 -3.63
CA VAL A 267 -10.85 6.15 -2.31
C VAL A 267 -11.04 7.23 -1.26
N ASP A 268 -11.70 6.88 -0.16
CA ASP A 268 -11.88 7.77 1.00
C ASP A 268 -10.82 7.49 2.07
N PHE A 269 -9.93 8.45 2.31
CA PHE A 269 -8.91 8.43 3.36
C PHE A 269 -9.35 9.17 4.63
N SER A 270 -10.58 9.69 4.71
CA SER A 270 -11.07 10.40 5.90
C SER A 270 -11.06 9.54 7.16
N ARG A 271 -11.12 8.21 6.99
CA ARG A 271 -11.10 7.21 8.05
C ARG A 271 -9.89 6.29 7.98
N ALA A 272 -8.75 6.79 7.46
CA ALA A 272 -7.52 5.99 7.39
C ALA A 272 -7.18 5.39 8.77
N ARG A 273 -7.05 4.06 8.81
CA ARG A 273 -6.84 3.30 10.05
C ARG A 273 -5.37 2.97 10.29
N ARG A 274 -5.07 2.65 11.54
CA ARG A 274 -3.80 2.07 11.96
C ARG A 274 -4.02 1.09 13.09
N ALA A 275 -3.09 0.18 13.29
CA ALA A 275 -3.10 -0.68 14.45
C ALA A 275 -2.81 0.12 15.75
N CYS A 276 -3.45 -0.23 16.85
CA CYS A 276 -3.12 0.26 18.19
C CYS A 276 -1.75 -0.27 18.63
N THR A 277 -1.56 -1.58 18.43
CA THR A 277 -0.28 -2.30 18.51
C THR A 277 -0.14 -3.13 17.24
N GLY A 278 1.08 -3.18 16.68
CA GLY A 278 1.38 -3.98 15.50
C GLY A 278 2.04 -5.33 15.80
N LEU A 279 2.25 -5.66 17.08
CA LEU A 279 2.93 -6.88 17.51
C LEU A 279 2.18 -7.52 18.68
N ARG A 280 2.08 -8.86 18.66
CA ARG A 280 1.52 -9.67 19.73
C ARG A 280 2.23 -11.02 19.79
N VAL A 281 2.32 -11.61 20.98
CA VAL A 281 2.67 -13.02 21.13
C VAL A 281 1.40 -13.81 21.42
N ALA A 282 1.07 -14.74 20.53
CA ALA A 282 -0.01 -15.69 20.75
C ALA A 282 0.54 -16.87 21.58
N SER A 283 -0.18 -17.25 22.63
CA SER A 283 0.14 -18.42 23.46
C SER A 283 -1.09 -19.31 23.56
N GLY A 284 -0.91 -20.62 23.36
CA GLY A 284 -2.00 -21.58 23.45
C GLY A 284 -1.50 -23.00 23.66
N THR A 285 -2.34 -23.84 24.25
CA THR A 285 -2.04 -25.26 24.49
C THR A 285 -2.75 -26.12 23.46
N ALA A 286 -2.04 -27.12 22.92
CA ALA A 286 -2.67 -28.10 22.05
C ALA A 286 -3.72 -28.88 22.85
N SER A 287 -4.94 -28.94 22.32
CA SER A 287 -5.97 -29.86 22.78
C SER A 287 -5.59 -31.27 22.31
N GLY A 288 -5.29 -32.17 23.25
CA GLY A 288 -5.12 -33.59 22.92
C GLY A 288 -6.43 -34.20 22.41
N SER A 289 -6.36 -35.30 21.65
CA SER A 289 -7.52 -36.01 21.11
C SER A 289 -8.53 -36.52 22.16
N SER A 290 -8.21 -36.40 23.45
CA SER A 290 -9.04 -36.78 24.60
C SER A 290 -9.57 -35.58 25.42
N GLY A 291 -9.40 -34.33 24.95
CA GLY A 291 -9.82 -33.13 25.69
C GLY A 291 -9.00 -32.85 26.96
N GLN A 292 -7.92 -33.60 27.20
CA GLN A 292 -6.95 -33.30 28.25
C GLN A 292 -5.90 -32.33 27.71
N ALA A 293 -5.68 -31.23 28.45
CA ALA A 293 -4.60 -30.30 28.17
C ALA A 293 -3.25 -31.03 28.28
N SER A 294 -2.41 -30.94 27.26
CA SER A 294 -1.05 -31.46 27.30
C SER A 294 -0.26 -30.77 28.43
N ALA A 295 0.55 -31.54 29.18
CA ALA A 295 1.47 -31.01 30.18
C ALA A 295 2.69 -30.27 29.58
N ALA A 296 2.77 -30.17 28.24
CA ALA A 296 3.78 -29.40 27.55
C ALA A 296 3.60 -27.89 27.75
N ALA A 297 4.70 -27.15 27.72
CA ALA A 297 4.67 -25.69 27.74
C ALA A 297 3.79 -25.16 26.58
N PRO A 298 3.05 -24.05 26.79
CA PRO A 298 2.19 -23.49 25.75
C PRO A 298 3.00 -23.12 24.51
N ALA A 299 2.48 -23.47 23.34
CA ALA A 299 3.05 -23.07 22.07
C ALA A 299 2.98 -21.55 21.92
N ARG A 300 4.10 -20.92 21.60
CA ARG A 300 4.21 -19.47 21.41
C ARG A 300 4.43 -19.15 19.94
N MET A 301 3.75 -18.12 19.44
CA MET A 301 3.94 -17.59 18.10
C MET A 301 4.00 -16.06 18.14
N LEU A 302 5.03 -15.49 17.53
CA LEU A 302 5.11 -14.05 17.34
C LEU A 302 4.21 -13.66 16.16
N VAL A 303 3.34 -12.68 16.35
CA VAL A 303 2.43 -12.15 15.33
C VAL A 303 2.74 -10.67 15.12
N GLY A 304 3.09 -10.29 13.90
CA GLY A 304 3.38 -8.91 13.52
C GLY A 304 2.55 -8.44 12.32
N LEU A 305 2.36 -7.13 12.18
CA LEU A 305 1.74 -6.51 11.01
C LEU A 305 2.74 -5.60 10.29
N CYS A 306 2.65 -5.53 8.97
CA CYS A 306 3.40 -4.56 8.16
C CYS A 306 2.57 -4.07 6.95
N GLY A 307 3.02 -2.98 6.32
CA GLY A 307 2.29 -2.35 5.22
C GLY A 307 0.95 -1.78 5.66
N ASP A 308 -0.02 -1.78 4.74
CA ASP A 308 -1.35 -1.22 4.97
C ASP A 308 -2.14 -1.98 6.07
N ALA A 309 -1.76 -3.23 6.39
CA ALA A 309 -2.32 -3.96 7.53
C ALA A 309 -1.95 -3.33 8.88
N LEU A 310 -0.79 -2.66 8.95
CA LEU A 310 -0.31 -1.95 10.13
C LEU A 310 -0.77 -0.49 10.13
N LEU A 311 -0.62 0.21 9.00
CA LEU A 311 -0.82 1.65 8.89
C LEU A 311 -1.26 2.00 7.47
N GLU A 312 -2.54 2.36 7.31
CA GLU A 312 -3.07 2.78 6.02
C GLU A 312 -2.39 4.07 5.54
N PRO A 313 -1.92 4.13 4.28
CA PRO A 313 -1.22 5.30 3.77
C PRO A 313 -2.18 6.36 3.23
N PHE A 314 -1.72 7.61 3.22
CA PHE A 314 -2.34 8.66 2.42
C PHE A 314 -1.61 8.76 1.08
N TRP A 315 -2.25 8.30 0.00
CA TRP A 315 -1.62 8.21 -1.32
C TRP A 315 -1.13 9.56 -1.88
N PRO A 316 -1.82 10.70 -1.69
CA PRO A 316 -1.35 11.99 -2.18
C PRO A 316 0.00 12.44 -1.62
N GLU A 317 0.39 11.99 -0.42
CA GLU A 317 1.72 12.25 0.15
C GLU A 317 2.77 11.18 -0.24
N GLY A 318 2.39 10.17 -1.02
CA GLY A 318 3.31 9.14 -1.49
C GLY A 318 3.87 8.26 -0.38
N LEU A 319 3.12 8.06 0.72
CA LEU A 319 3.64 7.40 1.92
C LEU A 319 3.52 5.86 1.93
N GLY A 320 2.82 5.27 0.96
CA GLY A 320 2.55 3.81 0.92
C GLY A 320 3.82 2.96 0.93
N ILE A 321 4.67 3.11 -0.08
CA ILE A 321 5.89 2.29 -0.22
C ILE A 321 6.88 2.53 0.92
N VAL A 322 7.13 3.80 1.26
CA VAL A 322 8.08 4.13 2.32
C VAL A 322 7.64 3.55 3.67
N ARG A 323 6.36 3.67 4.05
CA ARG A 323 5.85 3.11 5.32
C ARG A 323 5.78 1.58 5.27
N GLY A 324 5.45 1.01 4.12
CA GLY A 324 5.46 -0.43 3.89
C GLY A 324 6.85 -1.05 4.08
N PHE A 325 7.87 -0.50 3.42
CA PHE A 325 9.25 -0.99 3.54
C PHE A 325 9.80 -0.79 4.95
N MET A 326 9.54 0.38 5.57
CA MET A 326 9.94 0.66 6.94
C MET A 326 9.33 -0.33 7.93
N SER A 327 8.01 -0.57 7.86
CA SER A 327 7.34 -1.54 8.73
C SER A 327 7.77 -2.98 8.47
N ALA A 328 8.08 -3.36 7.23
CA ALA A 328 8.64 -4.67 6.90
C ALA A 328 10.04 -4.87 7.52
N MET A 329 10.90 -3.84 7.51
CA MET A 329 12.19 -3.87 8.20
C MET A 329 12.01 -3.86 9.72
N ASP A 330 11.06 -3.11 10.25
CA ASP A 330 10.79 -3.03 11.69
C ASP A 330 10.34 -4.39 12.25
N VAL A 331 9.36 -5.05 11.60
CA VAL A 331 8.93 -6.40 12.00
C VAL A 331 10.07 -7.40 11.85
N SER A 332 10.85 -7.33 10.77
CA SER A 332 11.99 -8.24 10.54
C SER A 332 13.09 -8.06 11.58
N SER A 333 13.34 -6.82 12.03
CA SER A 333 14.29 -6.54 13.11
C SER A 333 13.81 -7.10 14.46
N THR A 334 12.52 -6.95 14.76
CA THR A 334 11.90 -7.57 15.95
C THR A 334 11.98 -9.09 15.90
N VAL A 335 11.75 -9.70 14.73
CA VAL A 335 11.89 -11.14 14.52
C VAL A 335 13.31 -11.61 14.79
N ALA A 336 14.32 -10.89 14.30
CA ALA A 336 15.72 -11.22 14.55
C ALA A 336 16.05 -11.14 16.06
N LEU A 337 15.58 -10.10 16.74
CA LEU A 337 15.73 -9.95 18.19
C LEU A 337 15.05 -11.08 18.97
N TRP A 338 13.81 -11.41 18.62
CA TRP A 338 13.08 -12.53 19.23
C TRP A 338 13.79 -13.88 19.02
N ALA A 339 14.27 -14.13 17.79
CA ALA A 339 15.01 -15.34 17.45
C ALA A 339 16.34 -15.47 18.22
N SER A 340 16.96 -14.35 18.64
CA SER A 340 18.13 -14.36 19.52
C SER A 340 17.83 -14.66 20.99
N GLY A 341 16.58 -14.93 21.35
CA GLY A 341 16.17 -15.29 22.70
C GLY A 341 15.75 -14.11 23.58
N ALA A 342 15.51 -12.93 22.98
CA ALA A 342 14.95 -11.80 23.71
C ALA A 342 13.56 -12.14 24.29
N SER A 343 13.24 -11.53 25.42
CA SER A 343 11.95 -11.65 26.06
C SER A 343 10.83 -11.03 25.22
N GLU A 344 9.59 -11.37 25.57
CA GLU A 344 8.41 -10.81 24.92
C GLU A 344 8.30 -9.30 25.09
N ASP A 345 8.68 -8.80 26.26
CA ASP A 345 8.65 -7.37 26.55
C ASP A 345 9.73 -6.62 25.77
N GLU A 346 10.92 -7.18 25.60
CA GLU A 346 11.97 -6.61 24.76
C GLU A 346 11.54 -6.54 23.29
N ALA A 347 10.97 -7.62 22.75
CA ALA A 347 10.48 -7.66 21.37
C ALA A 347 9.34 -6.65 21.14
N LYS A 348 8.38 -6.56 22.07
CA LYS A 348 7.29 -5.58 22.03
C LYS A 348 7.81 -4.15 22.13
N HIS A 349 8.75 -3.89 23.05
CA HIS A 349 9.34 -2.57 23.22
C HIS A 349 10.09 -2.13 21.96
N HIS A 350 10.91 -3.02 21.39
CA HIS A 350 11.66 -2.76 20.16
C HIS A 350 10.74 -2.39 18.99
N PHE A 351 9.69 -3.19 18.76
CA PHE A 351 8.70 -2.90 17.72
C PHE A 351 7.95 -1.60 17.99
N ALA A 352 7.48 -1.39 19.23
CA ALA A 352 6.70 -0.22 19.61
C ALA A 352 7.50 1.08 19.44
N ALA A 353 8.80 1.06 19.75
CA ALA A 353 9.69 2.20 19.58
C ALA A 353 9.84 2.59 18.10
N ALA A 354 10.05 1.62 17.21
CA ALA A 354 10.09 1.84 15.76
C ALA A 354 8.73 2.33 15.22
N PHE A 355 7.63 1.67 15.63
CA PHE A 355 6.29 2.05 15.20
C PHE A 355 5.88 3.44 15.69
N ALA A 356 6.35 3.89 16.86
CA ALA A 356 6.15 5.25 17.35
C ALA A 356 6.70 6.31 16.38
N GLN A 357 7.88 6.06 15.80
CA GLN A 357 8.49 6.93 14.79
C GLN A 357 7.75 6.82 13.46
N LEU A 358 7.40 5.60 13.03
CA LEU A 358 6.71 5.38 11.76
C LEU A 358 5.35 6.10 11.69
N LYS A 359 4.61 6.15 12.81
CA LYS A 359 3.31 6.85 12.91
C LYS A 359 3.40 8.35 12.63
N THR A 360 4.56 8.97 12.87
CA THR A 360 4.77 10.41 12.66
C THR A 360 5.46 10.73 11.34
N LEU A 361 5.90 9.71 10.59
CA LEU A 361 6.56 9.87 9.30
C LEU A 361 5.58 10.36 8.23
N GLY A 362 5.83 11.52 7.67
CA GLY A 362 5.14 12.10 6.53
C GLY A 362 6.09 12.93 5.67
N ALA A 363 5.60 13.46 4.54
CA ALA A 363 6.45 14.21 3.61
C ALA A 363 7.12 15.43 4.28
N GLN A 364 6.39 16.13 5.14
CA GLN A 364 6.86 17.32 5.86
C GLN A 364 7.69 17.01 7.11
N THR A 365 7.47 15.86 7.74
CA THR A 365 8.15 15.46 8.99
C THR A 365 9.35 14.55 8.76
N ARG A 366 9.61 14.11 7.51
CA ARG A 366 10.72 13.20 7.18
C ARG A 366 12.06 13.65 7.78
N GLY A 367 12.31 14.96 7.75
CA GLY A 367 13.56 15.55 8.21
C GLY A 367 13.73 15.59 9.73
N SER A 368 12.70 15.33 10.52
CA SER A 368 12.80 15.17 11.98
C SER A 368 12.72 13.71 12.42
N VAL A 369 12.07 12.86 11.63
CA VAL A 369 11.85 11.43 11.95
C VAL A 369 13.01 10.55 11.47
N LEU A 370 13.48 10.76 10.24
CA LEU A 370 14.46 9.89 9.58
C LEU A 370 15.89 10.41 9.65
N ARG A 371 16.87 9.51 9.76
CA ARG A 371 18.29 9.87 9.68
C ARG A 371 18.65 10.32 8.25
N PRO A 372 19.54 11.32 8.09
CA PRO A 372 19.90 11.78 6.75
C PRO A 372 20.81 10.80 5.99
N GLU A 373 21.51 9.90 6.67
CA GLU A 373 22.41 8.92 6.06
C GLU A 373 21.66 7.71 5.46
N GLU A 374 20.87 7.94 4.41
CA GLU A 374 20.07 6.88 3.74
C GLU A 374 20.88 5.64 3.32
N LYS A 375 22.17 5.82 2.99
CA LYS A 375 23.07 4.71 2.61
C LYS A 375 23.44 3.79 3.78
N ALA A 376 23.30 4.27 5.02
CA ALA A 376 23.59 3.50 6.23
C ALA A 376 22.36 2.78 6.76
N TYR A 377 21.20 2.91 6.10
CA TYR A 377 19.98 2.24 6.49
C TYR A 377 20.18 0.72 6.45
N SER A 378 19.75 0.07 7.52
CA SER A 378 19.81 -1.36 7.68
C SER A 378 18.58 -1.86 8.44
N LEU A 379 18.55 -3.17 8.70
CA LEU A 379 17.48 -3.80 9.46
C LEU A 379 17.23 -3.10 10.81
N ALA A 380 18.31 -2.70 11.51
CA ALA A 380 18.22 -2.04 12.81
C ALA A 380 17.50 -0.68 12.72
N PRO A 381 16.38 -0.47 13.45
CA PRO A 381 15.60 0.77 13.41
C PRO A 381 16.42 2.02 13.77
N SER A 382 17.42 1.89 14.64
CA SER A 382 18.32 2.99 15.04
C SER A 382 19.14 3.54 13.88
N THR A 383 19.35 2.78 12.80
CA THR A 383 20.01 3.29 11.58
C THR A 383 19.10 4.12 10.69
N ARG A 384 17.77 4.02 10.89
CA ARG A 384 16.74 4.65 10.06
C ARG A 384 16.05 5.81 10.75
N TYR A 385 15.74 5.67 12.05
CA TYR A 385 15.02 6.67 12.83
C TYR A 385 15.96 7.45 13.76
N ARG A 386 15.76 8.78 13.86
CA ARG A 386 16.58 9.65 14.72
C ARG A 386 16.31 9.45 16.21
N GLY A 387 15.06 9.16 16.57
CA GLY A 387 14.62 9.03 17.96
C GLY A 387 15.00 7.73 18.66
N LEU A 388 15.77 6.85 18.00
CA LEU A 388 16.19 5.57 18.53
C LEU A 388 17.71 5.56 18.70
N GLY A 389 18.16 5.32 19.94
CA GLY A 389 19.56 5.11 20.27
C GLY A 389 20.07 3.80 19.66
N GLY A 390 21.37 3.77 19.36
CA GLY A 390 22.08 2.55 18.98
C GLY A 390 22.45 1.70 20.18
#